data_AF-A0A6C9EWD1-F1
#
_entry.id   AF-A0A6C9EWD1-F1
#
_cell.length_a   1.000
_cell.length_b   1.000
_cell.length_c   1.000
_cell.angle_alpha   90.00
_cell.angle_beta   90.00
_cell.angle_gamma   90.00
#
_symmetry.space_group_name_H-M   'P 1'
#
loop_
_entity.id
_entity.type
_entity.pdbx_description
1 polymer ?
#
loop_
_entity_poly.entity_id
_entity_poly.type
_entity_poly.pdbx_seq_one_letter_code
_entity_poly.pdbx_strand_id
1 'polypeptide(L)' 'MKVLNSLRTAKERHPDCQIVKRKGRLYVICR' A
#
# COMPACT_ATOMS: atom_id res chain seq x y z
N MET A 1 -0.27 3.91 10.77
CA MET A 1 0.37 3.06 9.75
C MET A 1 0.25 1.61 10.17
N LYS A 2 -0.32 0.73 9.33
CA LYS A 2 -0.39 -0.72 9.59
C LYS A 2 0.63 -1.42 8.70
N VAL A 3 1.53 -2.22 9.30
CA VAL A 3 2.48 -3.05 8.55
C VAL A 3 1.76 -4.34 8.17
N LEU A 4 1.87 -4.74 6.90
CA LEU A 4 1.20 -5.93 6.36
C LEU A 4 2.25 -6.80 5.67
N ASN A 5 2.05 -8.12 5.75
CA ASN A 5 2.94 -9.08 5.12
C ASN A 5 2.78 -9.12 3.58
N SER A 6 1.64 -8.66 3.06
CA SER A 6 1.36 -8.58 1.62
C SER A 6 0.80 -7.21 1.26
N LEU A 7 1.52 -6.50 0.38
CA LEU A 7 1.07 -5.23 -0.18
C LEU A 7 0.12 -5.43 -1.38
N ARG A 8 0.15 -6.60 -2.02
CA ARG A 8 -0.74 -6.95 -3.16
C ARG A 8 -2.19 -6.96 -2.72
N THR A 9 -2.50 -7.78 -1.73
CA THR A 9 -3.85 -7.89 -1.14
C THR A 9 -4.30 -6.56 -0.54
N ALA A 10 -3.37 -5.75 -0.02
CA ALA A 10 -3.69 -4.46 0.54
C ALA A 10 -4.12 -3.44 -0.53
N LYS A 11 -3.50 -3.45 -1.72
CA LYS A 11 -3.85 -2.59 -2.85
C LYS A 11 -5.21 -2.96 -3.45
N GLU A 12 -5.53 -4.25 -3.53
CA GLU A 12 -6.75 -4.75 -4.18
C GLU A 12 -8.05 -4.45 -3.40
N ARG A 13 -7.96 -4.01 -2.15
CA ARG A 13 -9.15 -3.74 -1.30
C ARG A 13 -9.99 -2.57 -1.77
N HIS A 14 -9.39 -1.58 -2.44
CA HIS A 14 -10.10 -0.41 -2.94
C HIS A 14 -9.46 0.06 -4.25
N PRO A 15 -10.25 0.50 -5.26
CA PRO A 15 -9.73 0.95 -6.54
C PRO A 15 -8.71 2.09 -6.43
N ASP A 16 -8.91 2.98 -5.46
CA ASP A 16 -8.04 4.16 -5.27
C ASP A 16 -6.75 3.88 -4.49
N CYS A 17 -6.55 2.64 -4.02
CA CYS A 17 -5.32 2.29 -3.32
C CYS A 17 -4.15 2.14 -4.31
N GLN A 18 -3.03 2.76 -3.98
CA GLN A 18 -1.83 2.81 -4.80
C GLN A 18 -0.60 2.44 -3.99
N ILE A 19 0.32 1.71 -4.62
CA ILE A 19 1.62 1.39 -4.03
C ILE A 19 2.59 2.53 -4.38
N VAL A 20 3.18 3.15 -3.37
CA VAL A 20 4.17 4.23 -3.52
C VAL A 20 5.45 3.87 -2.79
N LYS A 21 6.59 4.29 -3.34
CA LYS A 21 7.90 4.16 -2.69
C LYS A 21 8.24 5.47 -1.99
N ARG A 22 8.41 5.45 -0.67
CA ARG A 22 8.81 6.61 0.14
C ARG A 22 9.94 6.21 1.07
N LYS A 23 11.01 7.03 1.18
CA LYS A 23 12.15 6.78 2.08
C LYS A 23 12.70 5.33 2.00
N GLY A 24 12.77 4.78 0.79
CA GLY A 24 13.26 3.42 0.55
C GLY A 24 12.29 2.27 0.88
N ARG A 25 11.08 2.54 1.41
CA ARG A 25 10.08 1.51 1.75
C ARG A 25 8.83 1.65 0.85
N LEU A 26 8.17 0.52 0.61
CA LEU A 26 6.91 0.47 -0.13
C LEU A 26 5.73 0.64 0.83
N TYR A 27 4.79 1.49 0.44
CA TYR A 27 3.57 1.79 1.20
C TYR A 27 2.37 1.64 0.28
N VAL A 28 1.24 1.19 0.83
CA VAL A 28 -0.06 1.36 0.19
C VAL A 28 -0.69 2.62 0.77
N ILE A 29 -1.03 3.56 -0.10
CA ILE A 29 -1.82 4.74 0.23
C ILE A 29 -3.18 4.60 -0.46
N CYS A 30 -4.25 4.99 0.22
CA CYS A 30 -5.57 5.10 -0.37
C CYS A 30 -5.98 6.56 -0.20
N ARG A 31 -6.47 7.18 -1.28
CA ARG A 31 -6.97 8.56 -1.23
C ARG A 31 -8.34 8.60 -0.57
#